data_AF-A0A6M0AJ03-F1
#
_entry.id   AF-A0A6M0AJ03-F1
#
_cell.length_a   1.000
_cell.length_b   1.000
_cell.length_c   1.000
_cell.angle_alpha   90.00
_cell.angle_beta   90.00
_cell.angle_gamma   90.00
#
_symmetry.space_group_name_H-M   'P 1'
#
loop_
_entity.id
_entity.type
_entity.pdbx_description
1 polymer ?
#
loop_
_entity_poly.entity_id
_entity_poly.type
_entity_poly.pdbx_seq_one_letter_code
_entity_poly.pdbx_strand_id
1 'polypeptide(L)'
;MVPFQWVDATDLNLWANRRDAQARLPQLLRRLIHATVQQPQRVGFPAGDSVQMGGWDGIVDAPEGNSFVPNGYSVWELGVNKGVKGKADGDYDKRVKNPLGVIPAETTFVFVTPRRWANKDKWEKEKKSEGIWADVRAYDADDLEQWLEQAHGVHAWLARLMGKWPEEAQDLRSFWDEWKNSTSPAMNTQLHLAGREEEVENVHNWLQGEASKLTIQADTPEEAIAFFAAVIHQMPEAQNVNYLSRCIIVQNESSWRYFASTQESLILIPAFEQPKLPKEHHILIAIGRDISRVKDGLVLSRPNKTDFRQALVDMGLSEKRADNLIKNSKRNLNVLRRLIAVAPEIHTPDWAKPENARSLIPVLLVGAWDGSKEGDKEVIAKLARKPYKEFEGDILRWVNSSDPPVRKVGSVWQLISREDSWYLLSRFILPDDLEAFTSITLSVLGTIDGQYELPLNQRFAASIYGKGLPKSGFLRTGLAETLAILATRGLESKTQDTMTAQDRVSGI
;
A
#
# COMPACT_ATOMS: atom_id res chain seq x y z
N MET A 1 -13.99 -24.61 -14.52
CA MET A 1 -13.55 -23.25 -14.87
C MET A 1 -12.16 -23.40 -15.48
N VAL A 2 -11.85 -22.72 -16.58
CA VAL A 2 -10.50 -22.83 -17.18
C VAL A 2 -9.50 -22.11 -16.24
N PRO A 3 -8.35 -22.72 -15.92
CA PRO A 3 -7.33 -22.07 -15.08
C PRO A 3 -6.88 -20.73 -15.65
N PHE A 4 -6.57 -19.75 -14.80
CA PHE A 4 -5.91 -18.54 -15.27
C PHE A 4 -4.49 -18.89 -15.71
N GLN A 5 -4.22 -18.77 -17.01
CA GLN A 5 -2.93 -19.10 -17.60
C GLN A 5 -2.26 -17.82 -18.09
N TRP A 6 -1.64 -17.07 -17.16
CA TRP A 6 -0.99 -15.80 -17.51
C TRP A 6 0.37 -16.01 -18.16
N VAL A 7 1.13 -17.00 -17.70
CA VAL A 7 2.45 -17.38 -18.21
C VAL A 7 2.42 -18.85 -18.58
N ASP A 8 2.79 -19.17 -19.81
CA ASP A 8 2.89 -20.53 -20.33
C ASP A 8 4.36 -20.98 -20.55
N ALA A 9 4.58 -22.22 -20.98
CA ALA A 9 5.93 -22.72 -21.28
C ALA A 9 6.60 -21.99 -22.45
N THR A 10 5.85 -21.40 -23.38
CA THR A 10 6.40 -20.58 -24.47
C THR A 10 7.00 -19.30 -23.92
N ASP A 11 6.28 -18.63 -23.03
CA ASP A 11 6.74 -17.46 -22.30
C ASP A 11 8.01 -17.77 -21.51
N LEU A 12 8.02 -18.85 -20.72
CA LEU A 12 9.19 -19.28 -19.95
C LEU A 12 10.41 -19.55 -20.85
N ASN A 13 10.20 -20.24 -21.97
CA ASN A 13 11.26 -20.54 -22.93
C ASN A 13 11.82 -19.28 -23.60
N LEU A 14 10.97 -18.27 -23.84
CA LEU A 14 11.41 -16.96 -24.33
C LEU A 14 12.14 -16.17 -23.24
N TRP A 15 11.63 -16.20 -22.00
CA TRP A 15 12.22 -15.55 -20.83
C TRP A 15 13.64 -16.02 -20.56
N ALA A 16 13.94 -17.30 -20.79
CA ALA A 16 15.28 -17.88 -20.69
C ALA A 16 16.36 -17.15 -21.52
N ASN A 17 15.96 -16.33 -22.51
CA ASN A 17 16.89 -15.51 -23.31
C ASN A 17 17.17 -14.12 -22.70
N ARG A 18 16.40 -13.69 -21.69
CA ARG A 18 16.60 -12.41 -21.02
C ARG A 18 17.68 -12.53 -19.94
N ARG A 19 18.42 -11.43 -19.72
CA ARG A 19 19.52 -11.38 -18.73
C ARG A 19 19.03 -11.63 -17.30
N ASP A 20 17.82 -11.19 -16.98
CA ASP A 20 17.27 -11.32 -15.64
C ASP A 20 16.84 -12.76 -15.29
N ALA A 21 16.63 -13.63 -16.28
CA ALA A 21 16.19 -15.00 -16.03
C ALA A 21 17.17 -15.79 -15.17
N GLN A 22 18.48 -15.64 -15.38
CA GLN A 22 19.49 -16.33 -14.57
C GLN A 22 19.42 -15.95 -13.09
N ALA A 23 19.18 -14.66 -12.79
CA ALA A 23 19.10 -14.16 -11.41
C ALA A 23 17.73 -14.44 -10.75
N ARG A 24 16.67 -14.59 -11.56
CA ARG A 24 15.29 -14.70 -11.10
C ARG A 24 14.75 -16.14 -11.07
N LEU A 25 15.34 -17.08 -11.81
CA LEU A 25 14.94 -18.49 -11.78
C LEU A 25 15.08 -19.13 -10.37
N PRO A 26 16.18 -18.92 -9.62
CA PRO A 26 16.24 -19.39 -8.23
C PRO A 26 15.13 -18.78 -7.37
N GLN A 27 14.81 -17.50 -7.59
CA GLN A 27 13.73 -16.80 -6.89
C GLN A 27 12.35 -17.41 -7.23
N LEU A 28 12.11 -17.78 -8.48
CA LEU A 28 10.89 -18.46 -8.91
C LEU A 28 10.73 -19.80 -8.19
N LEU A 29 11.75 -20.65 -8.21
CA LEU A 29 11.71 -21.96 -7.55
C LEU A 29 11.51 -21.84 -6.04
N ARG A 30 12.23 -20.92 -5.39
CA ARG A 30 12.03 -20.62 -3.97
C ARG A 30 10.58 -20.33 -3.64
N ARG A 31 9.92 -19.52 -4.46
CA ARG A 31 8.51 -19.15 -4.28
C ARG A 31 7.57 -20.31 -4.54
N LEU A 32 7.78 -21.06 -5.63
CA LEU A 32 6.98 -22.23 -5.97
C LEU A 32 7.02 -23.28 -4.85
N ILE A 33 8.21 -23.57 -4.32
CA ILE A 33 8.38 -24.51 -3.20
C ILE A 33 7.62 -24.00 -1.97
N HIS A 34 7.80 -22.74 -1.59
CA HIS A 34 7.07 -22.18 -0.46
C HIS A 34 5.55 -22.08 -0.66
N ALA A 35 5.07 -21.99 -1.91
CA ALA A 35 3.64 -21.98 -2.21
C ALA A 35 3.00 -23.37 -2.17
N THR A 36 3.76 -24.41 -2.52
CA THR A 36 3.20 -25.75 -2.82
C THR A 36 3.64 -26.86 -1.87
N VAL A 37 4.65 -26.62 -1.02
CA VAL A 37 5.11 -27.57 -0.01
C VAL A 37 4.64 -27.13 1.38
N GLN A 38 4.04 -28.07 2.11
CA GLN A 38 3.65 -27.88 3.50
C GLN A 38 4.89 -27.99 4.39
N GLN A 39 5.15 -26.96 5.20
CA GLN A 39 6.18 -26.95 6.26
C GLN A 39 7.58 -27.48 5.84
N PRO A 40 8.22 -26.96 4.77
CA PRO A 40 9.58 -27.36 4.44
C PRO A 40 10.55 -26.98 5.57
N GLN A 41 11.45 -27.90 5.95
CA GLN A 41 12.45 -27.64 6.99
C GLN A 41 13.58 -26.72 6.51
N ARG A 42 13.89 -26.77 5.21
CA ARG A 42 14.88 -25.88 4.59
C ARG A 42 14.51 -25.59 3.15
N VAL A 43 14.59 -24.32 2.76
CA VAL A 43 14.51 -23.88 1.35
C VAL A 43 15.58 -22.82 1.14
N GLY A 44 16.67 -23.19 0.48
CA GLY A 44 17.79 -22.30 0.20
C GLY A 44 18.01 -22.18 -1.30
N PHE A 45 17.56 -21.08 -1.89
CA PHE A 45 17.88 -20.69 -3.27
C PHE A 45 18.42 -19.26 -3.25
N PRO A 46 19.75 -19.08 -3.34
CA PRO A 46 20.35 -17.75 -3.42
C PRO A 46 19.84 -17.01 -4.67
N ALA A 47 19.35 -15.79 -4.50
CA ALA A 47 18.89 -14.94 -5.59
C ALA A 47 19.29 -13.47 -5.32
N GLY A 48 19.39 -12.65 -6.37
CA GLY A 48 19.80 -11.25 -6.24
C GLY A 48 21.27 -11.08 -5.86
N ASP A 49 21.56 -10.23 -4.86
CA ASP A 49 22.94 -9.89 -4.45
C ASP A 49 23.66 -11.01 -3.68
N SER A 50 22.94 -12.05 -3.27
CA SER A 50 23.47 -13.19 -2.49
C SER A 50 24.15 -14.28 -3.32
N VAL A 51 24.33 -14.07 -4.63
CA VAL A 51 24.88 -15.06 -5.60
C VAL A 51 26.41 -15.23 -5.46
N GLN A 52 27.09 -14.51 -4.56
CA GLN A 52 28.55 -14.49 -4.46
C GLN A 52 29.20 -15.67 -3.72
N MET A 53 28.45 -16.66 -3.22
CA MET A 53 29.04 -17.85 -2.59
C MET A 53 28.95 -19.07 -3.51
N GLY A 54 30.09 -19.68 -3.83
CA GLY A 54 30.14 -20.96 -4.54
C GLY A 54 29.41 -22.04 -3.73
N GLY A 55 28.55 -22.82 -4.39
CA GLY A 55 27.68 -23.79 -3.71
C GLY A 55 26.72 -24.45 -4.69
N TRP A 56 25.68 -25.08 -4.16
CA TRP A 56 24.51 -25.52 -4.92
C TRP A 56 23.62 -24.32 -5.28
N ASP A 57 22.96 -24.33 -6.44
CA ASP A 57 22.01 -23.27 -6.81
C ASP A 57 20.73 -23.34 -5.95
N GLY A 58 20.39 -24.53 -5.46
CA GLY A 58 19.32 -24.74 -4.50
C GLY A 58 19.54 -25.93 -3.58
N ILE A 59 19.04 -25.83 -2.35
CA ILE A 59 19.00 -26.91 -1.36
C ILE A 59 17.62 -26.90 -0.70
N VAL A 60 16.96 -28.05 -0.67
CA VAL A 60 15.65 -28.21 -0.05
C VAL A 60 15.68 -29.41 0.88
N ASP A 61 15.09 -29.24 2.06
CA ASP A 61 14.76 -30.32 2.98
C ASP A 61 13.25 -30.28 3.24
N ALA A 62 12.53 -31.23 2.65
CA ALA A 62 11.08 -31.33 2.71
C ALA A 62 10.70 -32.73 3.20
N PRO A 63 10.35 -32.91 4.50
CA PRO A 63 9.98 -34.23 5.03
C PRO A 63 8.87 -34.91 4.23
N GLU A 64 7.89 -34.11 3.80
CA GLU A 64 6.85 -34.49 2.85
C GLU A 64 6.92 -33.55 1.65
N GLY A 65 7.38 -34.09 0.52
CA GLY A 65 7.45 -33.40 -0.76
C GLY A 65 6.12 -33.46 -1.51
N ASN A 66 6.18 -33.16 -2.80
CA ASN A 66 5.05 -33.26 -3.73
C ASN A 66 5.53 -33.76 -5.11
N SER A 67 4.72 -33.60 -6.16
CA SER A 67 5.08 -34.02 -7.52
C SER A 67 6.35 -33.33 -8.05
N PHE A 68 6.67 -32.12 -7.60
CA PHE A 68 7.82 -31.33 -8.05
C PHE A 68 8.96 -31.29 -7.04
N VAL A 69 8.68 -31.42 -5.75
CA VAL A 69 9.68 -31.38 -4.68
C VAL A 69 9.87 -32.78 -4.12
N PRO A 70 11.08 -33.37 -4.19
CA PRO A 70 11.36 -34.70 -3.64
C PRO A 70 11.13 -34.76 -2.12
N ASN A 71 10.81 -35.95 -1.61
CA ASN A 71 10.80 -36.21 -0.17
C ASN A 71 12.24 -36.20 0.36
N GLY A 72 12.43 -35.62 1.54
CA GLY A 72 13.72 -35.48 2.21
C GLY A 72 14.63 -34.43 1.58
N TYR A 73 15.92 -34.73 1.56
CA TYR A 73 16.96 -33.79 1.14
C TYR A 73 17.15 -33.81 -0.38
N SER A 74 17.14 -32.64 -1.01
CA SER A 74 17.41 -32.47 -2.44
C SER A 74 18.31 -31.28 -2.73
N VAL A 75 19.12 -31.42 -3.78
CA VAL A 75 20.07 -30.42 -4.25
C VAL A 75 19.79 -30.09 -5.71
N TRP A 76 19.85 -28.81 -6.04
CA TRP A 76 19.32 -28.27 -7.28
C TRP A 76 20.41 -27.52 -8.05
N GLU A 77 20.46 -27.76 -9.36
CA GLU A 77 21.29 -27.06 -10.35
C GLU A 77 20.39 -26.41 -11.40
N LEU A 78 20.72 -25.19 -11.80
CA LEU A 78 19.86 -24.35 -12.62
C LEU A 78 20.58 -23.93 -13.91
N GLY A 79 19.85 -23.95 -15.02
CA GLY A 79 20.40 -23.57 -16.33
C GLY A 79 19.43 -22.75 -17.16
N VAL A 80 19.91 -21.66 -17.76
CA VAL A 80 19.18 -20.89 -18.79
C VAL A 80 19.80 -21.05 -20.19
N ASN A 81 20.78 -21.94 -20.34
CA ASN A 81 21.57 -22.14 -21.56
C ASN A 81 20.74 -22.78 -22.68
N LYS A 82 20.94 -22.35 -23.94
CA LYS A 82 20.31 -23.00 -25.10
C LYS A 82 20.70 -24.48 -25.23
N GLY A 83 21.96 -24.81 -24.94
CA GLY A 83 22.45 -26.20 -24.88
C GLY A 83 22.11 -26.87 -23.55
N VAL A 84 20.82 -27.11 -23.31
CA VAL A 84 20.30 -27.64 -22.03
C VAL A 84 21.03 -28.90 -21.59
N LYS A 85 21.10 -29.93 -22.46
CA LYS A 85 21.74 -31.22 -22.15
C LYS A 85 23.20 -31.04 -21.73
N GLY A 86 23.99 -30.27 -22.47
CA GLY A 86 25.41 -30.09 -22.17
C GLY A 86 25.65 -29.38 -20.84
N LYS A 87 24.78 -28.44 -20.47
CA LYS A 87 24.79 -27.79 -19.15
C LYS A 87 24.42 -28.80 -18.04
N ALA A 88 23.32 -29.54 -18.22
CA ALA A 88 22.86 -30.55 -17.26
C ALA A 88 23.91 -31.65 -17.02
N ASP A 89 24.53 -32.18 -18.08
CA ASP A 89 25.62 -33.15 -17.98
C ASP A 89 26.81 -32.57 -17.21
N GLY A 90 27.24 -31.36 -17.58
CA GLY A 90 28.38 -30.69 -16.95
C GLY A 90 28.17 -30.44 -15.45
N ASP A 91 26.97 -30.03 -15.05
CA ASP A 91 26.63 -29.82 -13.65
C ASP A 91 26.53 -31.16 -12.90
N TYR A 92 25.84 -32.16 -13.47
CA TYR A 92 25.74 -33.49 -12.87
C TYR A 92 27.13 -34.11 -12.64
N ASP A 93 27.98 -34.17 -13.67
CA ASP A 93 29.31 -34.77 -13.60
C ASP A 93 30.22 -34.04 -12.60
N LYS A 94 30.09 -32.70 -12.51
CA LYS A 94 30.80 -31.88 -11.52
C LYS A 94 30.39 -32.28 -10.09
N ARG A 95 29.10 -32.56 -9.87
CA ARG A 95 28.54 -32.89 -8.54
C ARG A 95 28.74 -34.34 -8.14
N VAL A 96 28.82 -35.25 -9.10
CA VAL A 96 29.32 -36.62 -8.85
C VAL A 96 30.76 -36.57 -8.34
N LYS A 97 31.62 -35.76 -8.97
CA LYS A 97 33.03 -35.61 -8.55
C LYS A 97 33.19 -34.88 -7.23
N ASN A 98 32.31 -33.92 -6.94
CA ASN A 98 32.34 -33.15 -5.71
C ASN A 98 30.92 -32.80 -5.25
N PRO A 99 30.32 -33.62 -4.35
CA PRO A 99 28.95 -33.41 -3.88
C PRO A 99 28.81 -32.25 -2.88
N LEU A 100 29.90 -31.53 -2.57
CA LEU A 100 29.91 -30.42 -1.61
C LEU A 100 29.30 -30.78 -0.24
N GLY A 101 29.65 -31.95 0.28
CA GLY A 101 29.31 -32.37 1.64
C GLY A 101 27.92 -33.00 1.82
N VAL A 102 27.16 -33.20 0.74
CA VAL A 102 25.95 -34.05 0.79
C VAL A 102 26.30 -35.52 0.56
N ILE A 103 25.43 -36.43 0.99
CA ILE A 103 25.54 -37.87 0.76
C ILE A 103 24.69 -38.22 -0.47
N PRO A 104 25.28 -38.49 -1.65
CA PRO A 104 24.49 -38.69 -2.87
C PRO A 104 23.46 -39.82 -2.76
N ALA A 105 23.81 -40.94 -2.14
CA ALA A 105 22.93 -42.10 -1.96
C ALA A 105 21.67 -41.82 -1.11
N GLU A 106 21.63 -40.70 -0.38
CA GLU A 106 20.49 -40.27 0.45
C GLU A 106 19.86 -38.97 -0.06
N THR A 107 20.40 -38.38 -1.14
CA THR A 107 20.01 -37.07 -1.65
C THR A 107 19.45 -37.18 -3.07
N THR A 108 18.38 -36.44 -3.37
CA THR A 108 17.88 -36.31 -4.76
C THR A 108 18.59 -35.17 -5.48
N PHE A 109 19.18 -35.44 -6.65
CA PHE A 109 19.69 -34.41 -7.54
C PHE A 109 18.59 -33.90 -8.46
N VAL A 110 18.44 -32.58 -8.60
CA VAL A 110 17.44 -31.97 -9.47
C VAL A 110 18.09 -30.97 -10.41
N PHE A 111 17.82 -31.08 -11.72
CA PHE A 111 18.20 -30.06 -12.69
C PHE A 111 16.98 -29.30 -13.20
N VAL A 112 17.04 -27.97 -13.28
CA VAL A 112 15.92 -27.16 -13.78
C VAL A 112 16.34 -26.18 -14.86
N THR A 113 15.50 -26.05 -15.88
CA THR A 113 15.64 -25.05 -16.94
C THR A 113 14.29 -24.42 -17.29
N PRO A 114 14.22 -23.11 -17.58
CA PRO A 114 13.02 -22.49 -18.12
C PRO A 114 12.88 -22.71 -19.63
N ARG A 115 13.74 -23.54 -20.25
CA ARG A 115 13.65 -23.90 -21.67
C ARG A 115 13.00 -25.24 -21.86
N ARG A 116 12.28 -25.42 -22.97
CA ARG A 116 11.75 -26.74 -23.35
C ARG A 116 12.87 -27.73 -23.65
N TRP A 117 12.72 -28.97 -23.17
CA TRP A 117 13.73 -30.01 -23.32
C TRP A 117 13.13 -31.37 -23.70
N ALA A 118 12.98 -31.60 -25.00
CA ALA A 118 12.28 -32.77 -25.56
C ALA A 118 12.81 -34.16 -25.11
N ASN A 119 14.10 -34.27 -24.75
CA ASN A 119 14.71 -35.55 -24.36
C ASN A 119 15.05 -35.61 -22.86
N LYS A 120 14.41 -34.78 -22.04
CA LYS A 120 14.60 -34.71 -20.58
C LYS A 120 14.38 -36.06 -19.89
N ASP A 121 13.28 -36.75 -20.20
CA ASP A 121 12.95 -38.03 -19.56
C ASP A 121 13.98 -39.13 -19.87
N LYS A 122 14.55 -39.09 -21.09
CA LYS A 122 15.63 -40.01 -21.47
C LYS A 122 16.88 -39.73 -20.65
N TRP A 123 17.26 -38.46 -20.53
CA TRP A 123 18.40 -38.03 -19.72
C TRP A 123 18.22 -38.41 -18.25
N GLU A 124 17.03 -38.19 -17.69
CA GLU A 124 16.69 -38.55 -16.32
C GLU A 124 16.86 -40.06 -16.09
N LYS A 125 16.30 -40.90 -16.97
CA LYS A 125 16.43 -42.37 -16.89
C LYS A 125 17.88 -42.82 -16.99
N GLU A 126 18.65 -42.24 -17.90
CA GLU A 126 20.09 -42.53 -18.06
C GLU A 126 20.84 -42.23 -16.76
N LYS A 127 20.65 -41.03 -16.17
CA LYS A 127 21.34 -40.63 -14.94
C LYS A 127 20.87 -41.37 -13.69
N LYS A 128 19.60 -41.77 -13.61
CA LYS A 128 19.10 -42.67 -12.55
C LYS A 128 19.76 -44.04 -12.59
N SER A 129 20.01 -44.58 -13.79
CA SER A 129 20.59 -45.92 -13.95
C SER A 129 22.03 -46.03 -13.46
N GLU A 130 22.72 -44.90 -13.27
CA GLU A 130 24.06 -44.86 -12.69
C GLU A 130 24.07 -45.18 -11.18
N GLY A 131 22.92 -45.03 -10.48
CA GLY A 131 22.77 -45.41 -9.07
C GLY A 131 23.60 -44.59 -8.07
N ILE A 132 24.09 -43.41 -8.49
CA ILE A 132 24.96 -42.55 -7.65
C ILE A 132 24.14 -41.75 -6.64
N TRP A 133 23.05 -41.15 -7.12
CA TRP A 133 22.12 -40.36 -6.30
C TRP A 133 20.92 -41.21 -5.88
N ALA A 134 20.26 -40.86 -4.77
CA ALA A 134 19.04 -41.54 -4.34
C ALA A 134 17.93 -41.47 -5.41
N ASP A 135 17.83 -40.32 -6.06
CA ASP A 135 16.98 -40.08 -7.23
C ASP A 135 17.61 -38.95 -8.07
N VAL A 136 17.22 -38.86 -9.34
CA VAL A 136 17.63 -37.77 -10.25
C VAL A 136 16.39 -37.24 -10.92
N ARG A 137 16.13 -35.93 -10.90
CA ARG A 137 14.97 -35.35 -11.59
C ARG A 137 15.40 -34.22 -12.51
N ALA A 138 14.66 -34.02 -13.59
CA ALA A 138 14.83 -32.87 -14.44
C ALA A 138 13.50 -32.16 -14.69
N TYR A 139 13.52 -30.83 -14.61
CA TYR A 139 12.37 -29.98 -14.89
C TYR A 139 12.67 -28.97 -16.01
N ASP A 140 11.72 -28.83 -16.93
CA ASP A 140 11.78 -27.92 -18.06
C ASP A 140 10.61 -26.92 -18.07
N ALA A 141 10.49 -26.13 -19.14
CA ALA A 141 9.46 -25.09 -19.23
C ALA A 141 8.03 -25.62 -19.05
N ASP A 142 7.74 -26.81 -19.58
CA ASP A 142 6.40 -27.40 -19.53
C ASP A 142 6.08 -27.97 -18.12
N ASP A 143 7.07 -28.41 -17.34
CA ASP A 143 6.83 -28.77 -15.92
C ASP A 143 6.68 -27.53 -15.04
N LEU A 144 7.46 -26.47 -15.31
CA LEU A 144 7.36 -25.21 -14.57
C LEU A 144 6.00 -24.55 -14.79
N GLU A 145 5.45 -24.62 -16.00
CA GLU A 145 4.08 -24.22 -16.29
C GLU A 145 3.07 -25.00 -15.45
N GLN A 146 3.15 -26.33 -15.43
CA GLN A 146 2.27 -27.18 -14.60
C GLN A 146 2.43 -26.90 -13.10
N TRP A 147 3.63 -26.51 -12.65
CA TRP A 147 3.84 -26.13 -11.25
C TRP A 147 3.20 -24.77 -10.93
N LEU A 148 3.24 -23.82 -11.87
CA LEU A 148 2.59 -22.51 -11.73
C LEU A 148 1.06 -22.63 -11.63
N GLU A 149 0.46 -23.60 -12.31
CA GLU A 149 -0.98 -23.89 -12.20
C GLU A 149 -1.43 -24.28 -10.77
N GLN A 150 -0.48 -24.67 -9.91
CA GLN A 150 -0.70 -25.02 -8.50
C GLN A 150 -0.20 -23.94 -7.52
N ALA A 151 0.20 -22.77 -8.03
CA ALA A 151 0.79 -21.69 -7.24
C ALA A 151 0.35 -20.31 -7.75
N HIS A 152 -0.94 -19.99 -7.59
CA HIS A 152 -1.55 -18.82 -8.25
C HIS A 152 -0.90 -17.49 -7.87
N GLY A 153 -0.52 -17.29 -6.60
CA GLY A 153 0.16 -16.05 -6.18
C GLY A 153 1.54 -15.90 -6.82
N VAL A 154 2.24 -17.02 -7.06
CA VAL A 154 3.53 -17.03 -7.77
C VAL A 154 3.35 -16.80 -9.25
N HIS A 155 2.28 -17.35 -9.85
CA HIS A 155 1.94 -17.15 -11.25
C HIS A 155 1.61 -15.68 -11.56
N ALA A 156 0.82 -15.02 -10.72
CA ALA A 156 0.53 -13.59 -10.84
C ALA A 156 1.81 -12.74 -10.73
N TRP A 157 2.69 -13.05 -9.78
CA TRP A 157 3.98 -12.39 -9.63
C TRP A 157 4.87 -12.55 -10.87
N LEU A 158 4.96 -13.77 -11.42
CA LEU A 158 5.77 -14.06 -12.60
C LEU A 158 5.21 -13.35 -13.83
N ALA A 159 3.89 -13.32 -14.00
CA ALA A 159 3.23 -12.58 -15.08
C ALA A 159 3.68 -11.12 -15.08
N ARG A 160 3.64 -10.46 -13.92
CA ARG A 160 4.12 -9.07 -13.77
C ARG A 160 5.59 -8.90 -14.09
N LEU A 161 6.46 -9.80 -13.62
CA LEU A 161 7.90 -9.80 -13.95
C LEU A 161 8.14 -9.88 -15.47
N MET A 162 7.25 -10.57 -16.18
CA MET A 162 7.29 -10.75 -17.62
C MET A 162 6.56 -9.66 -18.41
N GLY A 163 6.02 -8.64 -17.74
CA GLY A 163 5.32 -7.52 -18.36
C GLY A 163 3.86 -7.81 -18.72
N LYS A 164 3.30 -8.92 -18.22
CA LYS A 164 1.88 -9.24 -18.31
C LYS A 164 1.17 -8.73 -17.07
N TRP A 165 -0.02 -8.16 -17.25
CA TRP A 165 -0.81 -7.56 -16.17
C TRP A 165 -2.10 -8.35 -16.04
N PRO A 166 -2.21 -9.24 -15.05
CA PRO A 166 -3.48 -9.89 -14.74
C PRO A 166 -4.51 -8.83 -14.36
N GLU A 167 -5.56 -8.65 -15.16
CA GLU A 167 -6.66 -7.74 -14.82
C GLU A 167 -7.50 -8.31 -13.66
N GLU A 168 -7.42 -9.62 -13.46
CA GLU A 168 -8.23 -10.38 -12.50
C GLU A 168 -7.71 -10.32 -11.07
N ALA A 169 -6.39 -10.15 -10.92
CA ALA A 169 -5.71 -10.33 -9.65
C ALA A 169 -4.38 -9.56 -9.57
N GLN A 170 -3.94 -9.27 -8.35
CA GLN A 170 -2.63 -8.68 -8.08
C GLN A 170 -1.99 -9.40 -6.88
N ASP A 171 -0.73 -9.80 -6.98
CA ASP A 171 -0.01 -10.32 -5.83
C ASP A 171 0.34 -9.20 -4.83
N LEU A 172 0.33 -9.52 -3.54
CA LEU A 172 0.52 -8.51 -2.48
C LEU A 172 1.90 -7.82 -2.54
N ARG A 173 2.94 -8.52 -3.03
CA ARG A 173 4.28 -7.93 -3.14
C ARG A 173 4.31 -6.85 -4.21
N SER A 174 3.73 -7.11 -5.37
CA SER A 174 3.60 -6.10 -6.43
C SER A 174 2.79 -4.90 -5.97
N PHE A 175 1.70 -5.12 -5.22
CA PHE A 175 0.94 -4.03 -4.59
C PHE A 175 1.83 -3.19 -3.65
N TRP A 176 2.60 -3.83 -2.76
CA TRP A 176 3.48 -3.11 -1.84
C TRP A 176 4.60 -2.35 -2.57
N ASP A 177 5.18 -2.94 -3.61
CA ASP A 177 6.20 -2.30 -4.43
C ASP A 177 5.65 -1.06 -5.15
N GLU A 178 4.40 -1.07 -5.63
CA GLU A 178 3.73 0.11 -6.17
C GLU A 178 3.43 1.15 -5.08
N TRP A 179 2.87 0.70 -3.96
CA TRP A 179 2.53 1.57 -2.83
C TRP A 179 3.74 2.33 -2.32
N LYS A 180 4.84 1.63 -2.01
CA LYS A 180 6.04 2.24 -1.42
C LYS A 180 6.74 3.20 -2.40
N ASN A 181 6.78 2.85 -3.69
CA ASN A 181 7.45 3.62 -4.72
C ASN A 181 6.58 4.76 -5.31
N SER A 182 5.33 4.90 -4.87
CA SER A 182 4.47 6.04 -5.23
C SER A 182 4.93 7.38 -4.62
N THR A 183 5.95 7.36 -3.77
CA THR A 183 6.46 8.52 -3.02
C THR A 183 7.97 8.68 -3.16
N SER A 184 8.47 9.89 -2.95
CA SER A 184 9.90 10.20 -2.91
C SER A 184 10.23 11.02 -1.65
N PRO A 185 11.05 10.48 -0.72
CA PRO A 185 11.63 9.12 -0.70
C PRO A 185 10.56 8.02 -0.61
N ALA A 186 10.91 6.79 -1.00
CA ALA A 186 9.99 5.65 -0.95
C ALA A 186 9.55 5.33 0.50
N MET A 187 8.28 4.99 0.69
CA MET A 187 7.75 4.67 2.03
C MET A 187 8.42 3.42 2.59
N ASN A 188 8.66 3.41 3.90
CA ASN A 188 9.09 2.22 4.62
C ASN A 188 7.92 1.51 5.32
N THR A 189 8.17 0.29 5.80
CA THR A 189 7.20 -0.49 6.58
C THR A 189 6.88 0.18 7.90
N GLN A 190 7.86 0.84 8.55
CA GLN A 190 7.69 1.43 9.88
C GLN A 190 6.61 2.51 9.96
N LEU A 191 6.38 3.29 8.90
CA LEU A 191 5.25 4.24 8.83
C LEU A 191 3.88 3.58 9.05
N HIS A 192 3.76 2.29 8.74
CA HIS A 192 2.52 1.53 8.84
C HIS A 192 2.44 0.74 10.14
N LEU A 193 3.57 0.39 10.75
CA LEU A 193 3.64 -0.56 11.88
C LEU A 193 3.85 0.11 13.24
N ALA A 194 4.52 1.25 13.29
CA ALA A 194 4.97 1.79 14.57
C ALA A 194 3.81 2.27 15.45
N GLY A 195 3.81 1.84 16.71
CA GLY A 195 2.72 2.08 17.66
C GLY A 195 1.46 1.27 17.38
N ARG A 196 1.58 0.17 16.62
CA ARG A 196 0.50 -0.78 16.28
C ARG A 196 0.90 -2.23 16.61
N GLU A 197 1.71 -2.42 17.64
CA GLU A 197 2.33 -3.70 17.99
C GLU A 197 1.26 -4.80 18.26
N GLU A 198 0.16 -4.43 18.90
CA GLU A 198 -0.98 -5.33 19.15
C GLU A 198 -1.66 -5.76 17.85
N GLU A 199 -1.89 -4.83 16.91
CA GLU A 199 -2.47 -5.15 15.60
C GLU A 199 -1.53 -6.03 14.76
N VAL A 200 -0.21 -5.81 14.87
CA VAL A 200 0.81 -6.66 14.23
C VAL A 200 0.75 -8.08 14.79
N GLU A 201 0.71 -8.22 16.12
CA GLU A 201 0.59 -9.53 16.79
C GLU A 201 -0.70 -10.26 16.40
N ASN A 202 -1.83 -9.55 16.32
CA ASN A 202 -3.10 -10.12 15.87
C ASN A 202 -3.02 -10.66 14.43
N VAL A 203 -2.34 -9.96 13.52
CA VAL A 203 -2.11 -10.44 12.15
C VAL A 203 -1.23 -11.70 12.16
N HIS A 204 -0.17 -11.74 12.97
CA HIS A 204 0.67 -12.94 13.10
C HIS A 204 -0.13 -14.14 13.62
N ASN A 205 -0.91 -13.96 14.69
CA ASN A 205 -1.74 -15.01 15.27
C ASN A 205 -2.79 -15.51 14.27
N TRP A 206 -3.41 -14.60 13.51
CA TRP A 206 -4.36 -14.96 12.47
C TRP A 206 -3.71 -15.78 11.34
N LEU A 207 -2.52 -15.40 10.89
CA LEU A 207 -1.78 -16.12 9.83
C LEU A 207 -1.25 -17.51 10.26
N GLN A 208 -1.11 -17.74 11.57
CA GLN A 208 -0.68 -19.02 12.14
C GLN A 208 -1.84 -19.93 12.53
N GLY A 209 -3.04 -19.36 12.69
CA GLY A 209 -4.26 -20.07 13.04
C GLY A 209 -4.90 -20.80 11.86
N GLU A 210 -6.10 -21.34 12.10
CA GLU A 210 -6.91 -21.94 11.04
C GLU A 210 -7.44 -20.87 10.06
N ALA A 211 -7.73 -21.33 8.83
CA ALA A 211 -8.34 -20.53 7.78
C ALA A 211 -9.57 -19.78 8.31
N SER A 212 -9.52 -18.45 8.26
CA SER A 212 -10.52 -17.61 8.89
C SER A 212 -10.51 -16.21 8.29
N LYS A 213 -11.53 -15.41 8.62
CA LYS A 213 -11.68 -14.03 8.18
C LYS A 213 -11.05 -13.07 9.19
N LEU A 214 -10.17 -12.18 8.73
CA LEU A 214 -9.73 -10.99 9.46
C LEU A 214 -10.26 -9.74 8.78
N THR A 215 -10.80 -8.80 9.56
CA THR A 215 -11.19 -7.48 9.04
C THR A 215 -10.24 -6.43 9.60
N ILE A 216 -9.66 -5.61 8.72
CA ILE A 216 -8.80 -4.47 9.08
C ILE A 216 -9.45 -3.20 8.54
N GLN A 217 -9.70 -2.26 9.45
CA GLN A 217 -10.22 -0.94 9.14
C GLN A 217 -9.11 0.10 9.29
N ALA A 218 -8.85 0.84 8.21
CA ALA A 218 -7.95 1.99 8.20
C ALA A 218 -8.69 3.23 7.71
N ASP A 219 -7.98 4.30 7.31
CA ASP A 219 -8.64 5.41 6.62
C ASP A 219 -9.23 4.95 5.31
N THR A 220 -8.42 4.28 4.49
CA THR A 220 -8.83 3.72 3.21
C THR A 220 -8.56 2.20 3.18
N PRO A 221 -9.30 1.43 2.36
CA PRO A 221 -9.01 0.01 2.16
C PRO A 221 -7.55 -0.23 1.76
N GLU A 222 -6.98 0.61 0.91
CA GLU A 222 -5.60 0.47 0.44
C GLU A 222 -4.58 0.68 1.56
N GLU A 223 -4.84 1.58 2.52
CA GLU A 223 -3.99 1.73 3.72
C GLU A 223 -4.02 0.43 4.57
N ALA A 224 -5.18 -0.21 4.70
CA ALA A 224 -5.31 -1.48 5.42
C ALA A 224 -4.53 -2.62 4.72
N ILE A 225 -4.57 -2.69 3.38
CA ILE A 225 -3.77 -3.65 2.61
C ILE A 225 -2.27 -3.32 2.76
N ALA A 226 -1.88 -2.05 2.72
CA ALA A 226 -0.49 -1.62 2.89
C ALA A 226 0.04 -1.95 4.29
N PHE A 227 -0.78 -1.80 5.34
CA PHE A 227 -0.45 -2.26 6.68
C PHE A 227 -0.20 -3.78 6.71
N PHE A 228 -1.12 -4.57 6.16
CA PHE A 228 -0.96 -6.02 6.10
C PHE A 228 0.29 -6.46 5.34
N ALA A 229 0.56 -5.82 4.20
CA ALA A 229 1.80 -6.05 3.45
C ALA A 229 3.04 -5.71 4.26
N ALA A 230 3.04 -4.59 4.99
CA ALA A 230 4.14 -4.20 5.85
C ALA A 230 4.41 -5.23 6.97
N VAL A 231 3.36 -5.82 7.56
CA VAL A 231 3.47 -6.88 8.57
C VAL A 231 4.21 -8.10 8.00
N ILE A 232 3.76 -8.60 6.85
CA ILE A 232 4.41 -9.76 6.21
C ILE A 232 5.85 -9.42 5.81
N HIS A 233 6.09 -8.19 5.35
CA HIS A 233 7.43 -7.75 4.95
C HIS A 233 8.44 -7.71 6.10
N GLN A 234 8.01 -7.55 7.36
CA GLN A 234 8.87 -7.59 8.55
C GLN A 234 9.11 -9.00 9.11
N MET A 235 8.44 -10.03 8.59
CA MET A 235 8.66 -11.41 9.03
C MET A 235 10.04 -11.93 8.58
N PRO A 236 10.58 -12.97 9.25
CA PRO A 236 11.75 -13.70 8.77
C PRO A 236 11.59 -14.14 7.32
N GLU A 237 12.68 -14.13 6.54
CA GLU A 237 12.64 -14.29 5.07
C GLU A 237 11.82 -15.51 4.62
N ALA A 238 11.99 -16.67 5.26
CA ALA A 238 11.26 -17.90 4.91
C ALA A 238 9.74 -17.76 5.10
N GLN A 239 9.29 -17.14 6.19
CA GLN A 239 7.87 -16.92 6.46
C GLN A 239 7.29 -15.85 5.54
N ASN A 240 8.02 -14.75 5.35
CA ASN A 240 7.66 -13.68 4.42
C ASN A 240 7.41 -14.24 3.01
N VAL A 241 8.35 -15.03 2.47
CA VAL A 241 8.21 -15.63 1.14
C VAL A 241 7.03 -16.60 1.08
N ASN A 242 6.82 -17.41 2.13
CA ASN A 242 5.68 -18.33 2.20
C ASN A 242 4.34 -17.62 2.11
N TYR A 243 4.10 -16.60 2.93
CA TYR A 243 2.84 -15.88 2.92
C TYR A 243 2.66 -15.04 1.65
N LEU A 244 3.67 -14.28 1.22
CA LEU A 244 3.56 -13.46 -0.01
C LEU A 244 3.28 -14.30 -1.26
N SER A 245 3.80 -15.53 -1.35
CA SER A 245 3.54 -16.42 -2.49
C SER A 245 2.09 -16.91 -2.57
N ARG A 246 1.29 -16.73 -1.50
CA ARG A 246 -0.10 -17.18 -1.40
C ARG A 246 -1.10 -16.03 -1.23
N CYS A 247 -0.63 -14.79 -1.16
CA CYS A 247 -1.47 -13.59 -1.02
C CYS A 247 -1.91 -13.04 -2.38
N ILE A 248 -3.23 -12.97 -2.59
CA ILE A 248 -3.83 -12.48 -3.84
C ILE A 248 -4.90 -11.43 -3.54
N ILE A 249 -4.74 -10.26 -4.15
CA ILE A 249 -5.77 -9.22 -4.24
C ILE A 249 -6.62 -9.50 -5.47
N VAL A 250 -7.92 -9.72 -5.28
CA VAL A 250 -8.84 -10.16 -6.33
C VAL A 250 -9.77 -9.02 -6.72
N GLN A 251 -9.82 -8.71 -8.02
CA GLN A 251 -10.43 -7.46 -8.50
C GLN A 251 -11.95 -7.55 -8.73
N ASN A 252 -12.51 -8.74 -8.90
CA ASN A 252 -13.93 -8.92 -9.24
C ASN A 252 -14.51 -10.26 -8.78
N GLU A 253 -15.85 -10.37 -8.82
CA GLU A 253 -16.58 -11.54 -8.33
C GLU A 253 -16.28 -12.83 -9.14
N SER A 254 -16.09 -12.74 -10.46
CA SER A 254 -15.81 -13.92 -11.29
C SER A 254 -14.46 -14.54 -10.93
N SER A 255 -13.42 -13.73 -10.81
CA SER A 255 -12.09 -14.17 -10.38
C SER A 255 -12.10 -14.66 -8.94
N TRP A 256 -12.93 -14.06 -8.07
CA TRP A 256 -13.10 -14.55 -6.70
C TRP A 256 -13.65 -15.97 -6.64
N ARG A 257 -14.69 -16.27 -7.43
CA ARG A 257 -15.25 -17.63 -7.51
C ARG A 257 -14.23 -18.65 -8.01
N TYR A 258 -13.34 -18.25 -8.91
CA TYR A 258 -12.23 -19.08 -9.35
C TYR A 258 -11.29 -19.41 -8.18
N PHE A 259 -10.66 -18.40 -7.57
CA PHE A 259 -9.67 -18.62 -6.51
C PHE A 259 -10.27 -19.32 -5.28
N ALA A 260 -11.50 -18.97 -4.90
CA ALA A 260 -12.23 -19.60 -3.81
C ALA A 260 -12.56 -21.08 -4.05
N SER A 261 -12.42 -21.58 -5.28
CA SER A 261 -12.64 -23.00 -5.61
C SER A 261 -11.34 -23.82 -5.70
N THR A 262 -10.19 -23.16 -5.54
CA THR A 262 -8.88 -23.83 -5.59
C THR A 262 -8.62 -24.62 -4.31
N GLN A 263 -7.81 -25.67 -4.42
CA GLN A 263 -7.37 -26.45 -3.25
C GLN A 263 -6.16 -25.82 -2.55
N GLU A 264 -5.60 -24.74 -3.10
CA GLU A 264 -4.50 -24.00 -2.49
C GLU A 264 -4.97 -23.30 -1.22
N SER A 265 -4.17 -23.33 -0.16
CA SER A 265 -4.48 -22.54 1.02
C SER A 265 -4.10 -21.07 0.78
N LEU A 266 -4.96 -20.31 0.09
CA LEU A 266 -4.69 -18.92 -0.27
C LEU A 266 -4.97 -17.94 0.89
N ILE A 267 -4.37 -16.75 0.78
CA ILE A 267 -4.75 -15.55 1.52
C ILE A 267 -5.41 -14.60 0.52
N LEU A 268 -6.73 -14.46 0.60
CA LEU A 268 -7.52 -13.72 -0.38
C LEU A 268 -7.93 -12.35 0.16
N ILE A 269 -7.72 -11.32 -0.66
CA ILE A 269 -8.06 -9.93 -0.38
C ILE A 269 -9.02 -9.44 -1.47
N PRO A 270 -10.33 -9.27 -1.21
CA PRO A 270 -11.26 -8.77 -2.21
C PRO A 270 -11.09 -7.25 -2.36
N ALA A 271 -10.88 -6.78 -3.60
CA ALA A 271 -10.88 -5.37 -3.98
C ALA A 271 -12.23 -4.94 -4.61
N PHE A 272 -13.30 -5.69 -4.29
CA PHE A 272 -14.66 -5.44 -4.74
C PHE A 272 -15.66 -5.68 -3.60
N GLU A 273 -16.90 -5.25 -3.79
CA GLU A 273 -17.92 -5.29 -2.74
C GLU A 273 -18.58 -6.67 -2.57
N GLN A 274 -18.97 -6.99 -1.34
CA GLN A 274 -19.82 -8.14 -0.96
C GLN A 274 -19.35 -9.53 -1.47
N PRO A 275 -18.08 -9.92 -1.24
CA PRO A 275 -17.60 -11.26 -1.57
C PRO A 275 -18.30 -12.32 -0.72
N LYS A 276 -18.64 -13.47 -1.33
CA LYS A 276 -19.03 -14.67 -0.58
C LYS A 276 -17.77 -15.34 -0.02
N LEU A 277 -17.71 -15.50 1.30
CA LEU A 277 -16.48 -15.93 1.98
C LEU A 277 -16.33 -17.48 1.96
N PRO A 278 -15.33 -18.05 1.27
CA PRO A 278 -14.96 -19.47 1.44
C PRO A 278 -14.42 -19.74 2.84
N LYS A 279 -14.44 -21.00 3.29
CA LYS A 279 -14.00 -21.38 4.65
C LYS A 279 -12.57 -21.90 4.68
N GLU A 280 -12.06 -22.30 3.54
CA GLU A 280 -10.80 -23.04 3.35
C GLU A 280 -9.60 -22.12 3.18
N HIS A 281 -9.83 -20.81 3.07
CA HIS A 281 -8.81 -19.78 2.86
C HIS A 281 -8.81 -18.75 3.99
N HIS A 282 -7.64 -18.15 4.21
CA HIS A 282 -7.57 -16.92 4.97
C HIS A 282 -8.15 -15.79 4.14
N ILE A 283 -9.06 -15.00 4.72
CA ILE A 283 -9.66 -13.86 4.02
C ILE A 283 -9.40 -12.59 4.80
N LEU A 284 -8.69 -11.65 4.16
CA LEU A 284 -8.51 -10.31 4.70
C LEU A 284 -9.51 -9.36 4.05
N ILE A 285 -10.43 -8.83 4.87
CA ILE A 285 -11.36 -7.79 4.47
C ILE A 285 -10.79 -6.43 4.86
N ALA A 286 -10.29 -5.68 3.88
CA ALA A 286 -9.78 -4.33 4.06
C ALA A 286 -10.90 -3.30 3.84
N ILE A 287 -11.14 -2.43 4.82
CA ILE A 287 -12.20 -1.40 4.75
C ILE A 287 -11.68 -0.03 5.17
N GLY A 288 -12.32 1.01 4.65
CA GLY A 288 -12.09 2.38 5.05
C GLY A 288 -12.95 2.80 6.25
N ARG A 289 -12.73 4.05 6.69
CA ARG A 289 -13.50 4.68 7.79
C ARG A 289 -14.92 5.11 7.41
N ASP A 290 -15.23 5.09 6.12
CA ASP A 290 -16.56 5.33 5.56
C ASP A 290 -17.54 4.21 5.90
N ILE A 291 -17.02 3.01 6.14
CA ILE A 291 -17.79 1.90 6.70
C ILE A 291 -17.89 2.07 8.21
N SER A 292 -19.08 1.79 8.77
CA SER A 292 -19.30 1.83 10.21
C SER A 292 -18.26 1.01 10.96
N ARG A 293 -17.80 1.54 12.11
CA ARG A 293 -16.75 0.92 12.90
C ARG A 293 -17.06 -0.56 13.15
N VAL A 294 -16.12 -1.42 12.77
CA VAL A 294 -16.27 -2.86 12.96
C VAL A 294 -16.14 -3.22 14.44
N LYS A 295 -17.03 -4.09 14.92
CA LYS A 295 -16.99 -4.63 16.28
C LYS A 295 -15.95 -5.75 16.42
N ASP A 296 -15.88 -6.60 15.39
CA ASP A 296 -15.04 -7.81 15.37
C ASP A 296 -13.94 -7.68 14.31
N GLY A 297 -13.07 -6.67 14.46
CA GLY A 297 -11.97 -6.40 13.53
C GLY A 297 -10.94 -5.43 14.11
N LEU A 298 -9.78 -5.33 13.46
CA LEU A 298 -8.69 -4.44 13.85
C LEU A 298 -8.98 -3.03 13.31
N VAL A 299 -9.00 -2.03 14.17
CA VAL A 299 -9.20 -0.63 13.77
C VAL A 299 -7.88 0.12 13.96
N LEU A 300 -7.22 0.44 12.86
CA LEU A 300 -5.90 1.04 12.88
C LEU A 300 -5.97 2.48 13.40
N SER A 301 -5.25 2.72 14.48
CA SER A 301 -5.08 4.07 15.02
C SER A 301 -4.04 4.87 14.25
N ARG A 302 -4.07 6.20 14.43
CA ARG A 302 -3.00 7.08 13.93
C ARG A 302 -1.69 6.69 14.63
N PRO A 303 -0.57 6.55 13.89
CA PRO A 303 0.73 6.32 14.51
C PRO A 303 1.04 7.39 15.55
N ASN A 304 1.75 7.03 16.62
CA ASN A 304 2.17 8.03 17.60
C ASN A 304 3.19 9.02 16.96
N LYS A 305 3.31 10.22 17.54
CA LYS A 305 4.10 11.29 16.90
C LYS A 305 5.60 10.96 16.85
N THR A 306 6.13 10.35 17.89
CA THR A 306 7.56 10.06 18.03
C THR A 306 8.00 9.06 16.98
N ASP A 307 7.29 7.94 16.88
CA ASP A 307 7.67 6.86 15.99
C ASP A 307 7.40 7.22 14.53
N PHE A 308 6.33 7.95 14.26
CA PHE A 308 6.08 8.49 12.91
C PHE A 308 7.19 9.45 12.47
N ARG A 309 7.73 10.26 13.39
CA ARG A 309 8.89 11.12 13.10
C ARG A 309 10.11 10.31 12.77
N GLN A 310 10.42 9.28 13.58
CA GLN A 310 11.57 8.42 13.36
C GLN A 310 11.45 7.69 12.02
N ALA A 311 10.28 7.12 11.71
CA ALA A 311 10.04 6.45 10.44
C ALA A 311 10.23 7.37 9.22
N LEU A 312 9.86 8.66 9.32
CA LEU A 312 10.14 9.64 8.28
C LEU A 312 11.64 9.96 8.15
N VAL A 313 12.37 10.05 9.25
CA VAL A 313 13.82 10.28 9.24
C VAL A 313 14.55 9.07 8.63
N ASP A 314 14.12 7.85 8.94
CA ASP A 314 14.68 6.61 8.40
C ASP A 314 14.45 6.47 6.88
N MET A 315 13.48 7.19 6.32
CA MET A 315 13.32 7.32 4.86
C MET A 315 14.36 8.26 4.23
N GLY A 316 15.24 8.89 5.02
CA GLY A 316 16.25 9.85 4.57
C GLY A 316 15.79 11.31 4.59
N LEU A 317 14.66 11.63 5.24
CA LEU A 317 14.20 13.01 5.39
C LEU A 317 14.93 13.72 6.54
N SER A 318 15.20 15.01 6.38
CA SER A 318 15.71 15.82 7.50
C SER A 318 14.66 15.96 8.59
N GLU A 319 15.11 16.06 9.85
CA GLU A 319 14.26 16.27 11.02
C GLU A 319 13.26 17.42 10.84
N LYS A 320 13.74 18.56 10.32
CA LYS A 320 12.88 19.73 10.04
C LYS A 320 11.80 19.41 9.00
N ARG A 321 12.13 18.64 7.96
CA ARG A 321 11.14 18.24 6.93
C ARG A 321 10.14 17.24 7.51
N ALA A 322 10.60 16.29 8.33
CA ALA A 322 9.73 15.35 9.03
C ALA A 322 8.73 16.07 9.96
N ASP A 323 9.19 17.04 10.74
CA ASP A 323 8.33 17.84 11.63
C ASP A 323 7.28 18.64 10.85
N ASN A 324 7.65 19.21 9.70
CA ASN A 324 6.70 19.90 8.82
C ASN A 324 5.66 18.93 8.24
N LEU A 325 6.09 17.76 7.75
CA LEU A 325 5.19 16.74 7.22
C LEU A 325 4.24 16.18 8.28
N ILE A 326 4.68 16.02 9.54
CA ILE A 326 3.81 15.67 10.66
C ILE A 326 2.75 16.75 10.88
N LYS A 327 3.16 18.03 10.89
CA LYS A 327 2.27 19.17 11.09
C LYS A 327 1.19 19.24 10.01
N ASN A 328 1.57 18.99 8.76
CA ASN A 328 0.70 19.17 7.60
C ASN A 328 -0.14 17.93 7.32
N SER A 329 0.44 16.73 7.42
CA SER A 329 -0.33 15.47 7.24
C SER A 329 -1.22 15.14 8.44
N LYS A 330 -0.94 15.70 9.63
CA LYS A 330 -1.55 15.26 10.90
C LYS A 330 -1.41 13.76 11.16
N ARG A 331 -0.33 13.15 10.64
CA ARG A 331 -0.07 11.70 10.67
C ARG A 331 -1.10 10.87 9.90
N ASN A 332 -1.80 11.48 8.96
CA ASN A 332 -2.62 10.78 7.98
C ASN A 332 -1.71 10.27 6.85
N LEU A 333 -1.68 8.96 6.64
CA LEU A 333 -0.81 8.32 5.64
C LEU A 333 -1.20 8.69 4.22
N ASN A 334 -2.50 8.81 3.91
CA ASN A 334 -2.96 9.20 2.58
C ASN A 334 -2.61 10.66 2.26
N VAL A 335 -2.75 11.56 3.24
CA VAL A 335 -2.29 12.95 3.10
C VAL A 335 -0.77 12.99 2.97
N LEU A 336 -0.03 12.25 3.80
CA LEU A 336 1.44 12.17 3.70
C LEU A 336 1.83 11.75 2.29
N ARG A 337 1.24 10.66 1.77
CA ARG A 337 1.50 10.14 0.42
C ARG A 337 1.34 11.22 -0.64
N ARG A 338 0.27 12.01 -0.60
CA ARG A 338 0.09 13.14 -1.53
C ARG A 338 1.15 14.22 -1.39
N LEU A 339 1.55 14.56 -0.15
CA LEU A 339 2.55 15.59 0.12
C LEU A 339 3.99 15.20 -0.30
N ILE A 340 4.27 13.92 -0.49
CA ILE A 340 5.57 13.40 -0.93
C ILE A 340 5.45 12.50 -2.18
N ALA A 341 4.37 12.64 -2.95
CA ALA A 341 4.12 11.81 -4.12
C ALA A 341 5.16 12.06 -5.22
N VAL A 342 5.54 11.00 -5.95
CA VAL A 342 6.35 11.14 -7.17
C VAL A 342 5.55 11.83 -8.28
N ALA A 343 4.27 11.48 -8.40
CA ALA A 343 3.34 12.04 -9.37
C ALA A 343 2.08 12.52 -8.61
N PRO A 344 2.07 13.72 -7.99
CA PRO A 344 0.95 14.19 -7.19
C PRO A 344 -0.36 14.31 -7.98
N GLU A 345 -0.30 14.54 -9.29
CA GLU A 345 -1.45 14.70 -10.19
C GLU A 345 -2.34 13.45 -10.29
N ILE A 346 -1.76 12.25 -10.17
CA ILE A 346 -2.52 10.98 -10.22
C ILE A 346 -3.15 10.61 -8.87
N HIS A 347 -2.84 11.34 -7.80
CA HIS A 347 -3.37 11.12 -6.46
C HIS A 347 -4.48 12.10 -6.10
N THR A 348 -5.28 12.54 -7.08
CA THR A 348 -6.42 13.46 -6.85
C THR A 348 -7.58 12.70 -6.20
N PRO A 349 -7.94 12.98 -4.94
CA PRO A 349 -9.07 12.34 -4.27
C PRO A 349 -10.42 12.86 -4.79
N ASP A 350 -11.49 12.11 -4.56
CA ASP A 350 -12.83 12.43 -5.10
C ASP A 350 -13.33 13.82 -4.74
N TRP A 351 -13.03 14.29 -3.53
CA TRP A 351 -13.42 15.62 -3.06
C TRP A 351 -12.68 16.75 -3.79
N ALA A 352 -11.56 16.48 -4.43
CA ALA A 352 -10.77 17.43 -5.20
C ALA A 352 -11.05 17.39 -6.72
N LYS A 353 -11.92 16.49 -7.19
CA LYS A 353 -12.31 16.43 -8.60
C LYS A 353 -13.20 17.62 -9.00
N PRO A 354 -13.20 18.07 -10.28
CA PRO A 354 -13.92 19.27 -10.73
C PRO A 354 -15.39 19.35 -10.31
N GLU A 355 -16.10 18.23 -10.35
CA GLU A 355 -17.52 18.08 -9.98
C GLU A 355 -17.79 18.33 -8.49
N ASN A 356 -16.77 18.23 -7.63
CA ASN A 356 -16.88 18.31 -6.17
C ASN A 356 -16.13 19.50 -5.55
N ALA A 357 -14.98 19.87 -6.12
CA ALA A 357 -14.01 20.78 -5.51
C ALA A 357 -14.60 22.14 -5.11
N ARG A 358 -15.51 22.70 -5.93
CA ARG A 358 -16.14 24.00 -5.68
C ARG A 358 -16.91 24.06 -4.36
N SER A 359 -17.53 22.95 -3.92
CA SER A 359 -18.29 22.94 -2.66
C SER A 359 -17.40 23.10 -1.42
N LEU A 360 -16.09 22.85 -1.56
CA LEU A 360 -15.11 22.89 -0.47
C LEU A 360 -14.35 24.21 -0.38
N ILE A 361 -14.54 25.14 -1.32
CA ILE A 361 -13.84 26.44 -1.31
C ILE A 361 -14.14 27.28 -0.05
N PRO A 362 -15.37 27.34 0.48
CA PRO A 362 -15.60 28.00 1.77
C PRO A 362 -14.80 27.38 2.92
N VAL A 363 -14.70 26.04 2.96
CA VAL A 363 -13.90 25.31 3.95
C VAL A 363 -12.41 25.61 3.76
N LEU A 364 -11.94 25.64 2.51
CA LEU A 364 -10.54 25.94 2.19
C LEU A 364 -10.13 27.32 2.71
N LEU A 365 -10.96 28.33 2.45
CA LEU A 365 -10.68 29.73 2.79
C LEU A 365 -10.74 29.97 4.30
N VAL A 366 -11.70 29.34 4.98
CA VAL A 366 -11.90 29.50 6.44
C VAL A 366 -10.98 28.61 7.24
N GLY A 367 -10.66 27.40 6.76
CA GLY A 367 -9.79 26.43 7.42
C GLY A 367 -10.42 25.71 8.62
N ALA A 368 -11.05 26.43 9.55
CA ALA A 368 -11.75 25.87 10.69
C ALA A 368 -12.83 26.82 11.22
N TRP A 369 -13.93 26.29 11.75
CA TRP A 369 -14.98 27.09 12.39
C TRP A 369 -15.72 26.29 13.46
N ASP A 370 -16.43 26.98 14.35
CA ASP A 370 -17.28 26.38 15.36
C ASP A 370 -18.74 26.42 14.90
N GLY A 371 -19.29 25.26 14.53
CA GLY A 371 -20.67 25.12 14.07
C GLY A 371 -21.73 25.38 15.15
N SER A 372 -21.35 25.66 16.40
CA SER A 372 -22.27 26.12 17.45
C SER A 372 -22.37 27.66 17.53
N LYS A 373 -21.42 28.40 16.94
CA LYS A 373 -21.37 29.86 16.95
C LYS A 373 -22.13 30.45 15.76
N GLU A 374 -23.20 31.20 16.01
CA GLU A 374 -23.98 31.84 14.95
C GLU A 374 -23.14 32.76 14.05
N GLY A 375 -22.19 33.51 14.63
CA GLY A 375 -21.28 34.35 13.85
C GLY A 375 -20.39 33.58 12.87
N ASP A 376 -20.03 32.33 13.18
CA ASP A 376 -19.28 31.48 12.26
C ASP A 376 -20.17 30.92 11.15
N LYS A 377 -21.41 30.53 11.50
CA LYS A 377 -22.42 30.07 10.53
C LYS A 377 -22.72 31.14 9.48
N GLU A 378 -22.87 32.40 9.90
CA GLU A 378 -23.06 33.55 9.00
C GLU A 378 -21.92 33.69 8.00
N VAL A 379 -20.68 33.59 8.46
CA VAL A 379 -19.49 33.71 7.60
C VAL A 379 -19.45 32.58 6.58
N ILE A 380 -19.69 31.34 7.02
CA ILE A 380 -19.74 30.18 6.14
C ILE A 380 -20.87 30.31 5.12
N ALA A 381 -22.08 30.70 5.54
CA ALA A 381 -23.21 30.90 4.63
C ALA A 381 -22.91 31.96 3.56
N LYS A 382 -22.26 33.06 3.94
CA LYS A 382 -21.84 34.13 3.01
C LYS A 382 -20.82 33.65 1.99
N LEU A 383 -19.79 32.89 2.43
CA LEU A 383 -18.79 32.32 1.50
C LEU A 383 -19.38 31.23 0.60
N ALA A 384 -20.25 30.37 1.14
CA ALA A 384 -20.89 29.29 0.41
C ALA A 384 -22.04 29.76 -0.50
N ARG A 385 -22.50 31.00 -0.34
CA ARG A 385 -23.65 31.61 -1.04
C ARG A 385 -24.92 30.76 -0.92
N LYS A 386 -25.10 30.11 0.23
CA LYS A 386 -26.25 29.26 0.53
C LYS A 386 -26.49 29.19 2.05
N PRO A 387 -27.68 28.76 2.50
CA PRO A 387 -27.94 28.57 3.92
C PRO A 387 -26.95 27.61 4.59
N TYR A 388 -26.53 27.92 5.81
CA TYR A 388 -25.55 27.10 6.55
C TYR A 388 -25.95 25.63 6.65
N LYS A 389 -27.24 25.34 6.89
CA LYS A 389 -27.73 23.96 7.04
C LYS A 389 -27.59 23.14 5.76
N GLU A 390 -27.76 23.77 4.59
CA GLU A 390 -27.55 23.10 3.30
C GLU A 390 -26.07 22.83 3.08
N PHE A 391 -25.22 23.82 3.35
CA PHE A 391 -23.76 23.66 3.29
C PHE A 391 -23.27 22.57 4.27
N GLU A 392 -23.80 22.53 5.49
CA GLU A 392 -23.45 21.51 6.47
C GLU A 392 -23.77 20.10 5.93
N GLY A 393 -24.92 19.93 5.26
CA GLY A 393 -25.26 18.67 4.57
C GLY A 393 -24.25 18.31 3.47
N ASP A 394 -23.85 19.27 2.64
CA ASP A 394 -22.87 19.07 1.56
C ASP A 394 -21.50 18.63 2.09
N ILE A 395 -21.07 19.16 3.24
CA ILE A 395 -19.76 18.85 3.84
C ILE A 395 -19.82 17.57 4.68
N LEU A 396 -20.95 17.24 5.29
CA LEU A 396 -21.09 16.06 6.15
C LEU A 396 -20.80 14.76 5.41
N ARG A 397 -21.13 14.66 4.11
CA ARG A 397 -20.77 13.48 3.29
C ARG A 397 -19.26 13.23 3.26
N TRP A 398 -18.47 14.31 3.23
CA TRP A 398 -17.01 14.24 3.18
C TRP A 398 -16.37 13.93 4.52
N VAL A 399 -17.04 14.20 5.64
CA VAL A 399 -16.55 13.78 6.97
C VAL A 399 -16.61 12.25 7.11
N ASN A 400 -17.58 11.63 6.43
CA ASN A 400 -17.83 10.20 6.48
C ASN A 400 -17.24 9.44 5.27
N SER A 401 -16.36 10.05 4.47
CA SER A 401 -15.64 9.35 3.41
C SER A 401 -14.33 8.72 3.92
N SER A 402 -13.76 7.79 3.15
CA SER A 402 -12.51 7.08 3.47
C SER A 402 -11.28 8.00 3.53
N ASP A 403 -11.20 8.99 2.63
CA ASP A 403 -10.15 10.02 2.63
C ASP A 403 -10.75 11.43 2.81
N PRO A 404 -11.14 11.80 4.05
CA PRO A 404 -11.90 13.02 4.29
C PRO A 404 -11.01 14.28 4.23
N PRO A 405 -11.39 15.35 3.51
CA PRO A 405 -10.70 16.64 3.55
C PRO A 405 -10.99 17.42 4.84
N VAL A 406 -12.12 17.12 5.48
CA VAL A 406 -12.65 17.83 6.66
C VAL A 406 -12.97 16.82 7.75
N ARG A 407 -12.74 17.22 9.00
CA ARG A 407 -13.19 16.46 10.17
C ARG A 407 -14.06 17.34 11.06
N LYS A 408 -14.95 16.70 11.82
CA LYS A 408 -15.77 17.33 12.84
C LYS A 408 -15.41 16.76 14.21
N VAL A 409 -15.08 17.63 15.17
CA VAL A 409 -14.80 17.26 16.57
C VAL A 409 -15.72 18.08 17.47
N GLY A 410 -16.75 17.43 18.02
CA GLY A 410 -17.85 18.14 18.69
C GLY A 410 -18.57 19.07 17.70
N SER A 411 -18.59 20.37 18.00
CA SER A 411 -19.13 21.40 17.12
C SER A 411 -18.10 21.96 16.12
N VAL A 412 -16.81 21.69 16.30
CA VAL A 412 -15.73 22.31 15.52
C VAL A 412 -15.49 21.52 14.24
N TRP A 413 -15.52 22.23 13.13
CA TRP A 413 -15.17 21.73 11.80
C TRP A 413 -13.76 22.22 11.43
N GLN A 414 -12.96 21.36 10.82
CA GLN A 414 -11.58 21.69 10.48
C GLN A 414 -11.08 20.90 9.27
N LEU A 415 -10.32 21.56 8.38
CA LEU A 415 -9.53 20.88 7.35
C LEU A 415 -8.51 19.91 7.98
N ILE A 416 -8.39 18.71 7.44
CA ILE A 416 -7.37 17.76 7.91
C ILE A 416 -5.97 18.27 7.62
N SER A 417 -5.72 18.69 6.36
CA SER A 417 -4.44 19.25 5.93
C SER A 417 -4.68 20.46 5.05
N ARG A 418 -4.33 21.63 5.58
CA ARG A 418 -4.44 22.86 4.81
C ARG A 418 -3.51 22.88 3.60
N GLU A 419 -2.30 22.35 3.75
CA GLU A 419 -1.33 22.34 2.64
C GLU A 419 -1.80 21.46 1.49
N ASP A 420 -2.27 20.25 1.79
CA ASP A 420 -2.81 19.30 0.80
C ASP A 420 -4.08 19.85 0.14
N SER A 421 -5.03 20.34 0.93
CA SER A 421 -6.26 20.94 0.40
C SER A 421 -6.00 22.17 -0.45
N TRP A 422 -5.05 23.04 -0.07
CA TRP A 422 -4.72 24.22 -0.87
C TRP A 422 -4.12 23.85 -2.22
N TYR A 423 -3.18 22.91 -2.23
CA TYR A 423 -2.58 22.41 -3.46
C TYR A 423 -3.65 21.84 -4.42
N LEU A 424 -4.60 21.06 -3.89
CA LEU A 424 -5.61 20.40 -4.71
C LEU A 424 -6.76 21.31 -5.16
N LEU A 425 -7.19 22.26 -4.32
CA LEU A 425 -8.42 23.02 -4.52
C LEU A 425 -8.22 24.47 -4.98
N SER A 426 -7.03 25.07 -4.78
CA SER A 426 -6.83 26.52 -5.03
C SER A 426 -7.12 26.93 -6.48
N ARG A 427 -6.89 26.05 -7.46
CA ARG A 427 -7.24 26.27 -8.88
C ARG A 427 -8.73 26.45 -9.16
N PHE A 428 -9.60 26.08 -8.21
CA PHE A 428 -11.05 26.26 -8.33
C PHE A 428 -11.56 27.54 -7.64
N ILE A 429 -10.69 28.37 -7.08
CA ILE A 429 -11.06 29.66 -6.49
C ILE A 429 -11.38 30.66 -7.61
N LEU A 430 -12.52 31.33 -7.50
CA LEU A 430 -12.96 32.37 -8.41
C LEU A 430 -12.70 33.78 -7.84
N PRO A 431 -12.59 34.83 -8.67
CA PRO A 431 -12.41 36.21 -8.20
C PRO A 431 -13.46 36.63 -7.17
N ASP A 432 -14.74 36.34 -7.42
CA ASP A 432 -15.83 36.66 -6.48
C ASP A 432 -15.66 35.97 -5.10
N ASP A 433 -15.02 34.79 -5.04
CA ASP A 433 -14.75 34.13 -3.76
C ASP A 433 -13.69 34.92 -2.96
N LEU A 434 -12.67 35.45 -3.64
CA LEU A 434 -11.64 36.29 -3.03
C LEU A 434 -12.20 37.63 -2.55
N GLU A 435 -13.13 38.22 -3.29
CA GLU A 435 -13.82 39.46 -2.88
C GLU A 435 -14.66 39.23 -1.63
N ALA A 436 -15.46 38.15 -1.62
CA ALA A 436 -16.23 37.77 -0.46
C ALA A 436 -15.33 37.48 0.75
N PHE A 437 -14.24 36.73 0.54
CA PHE A 437 -13.24 36.43 1.56
C PHE A 437 -12.58 37.69 2.11
N THR A 438 -12.19 38.63 1.25
CA THR A 438 -11.54 39.90 1.64
C THR A 438 -12.47 40.74 2.52
N SER A 439 -13.71 40.94 2.07
CA SER A 439 -14.75 41.66 2.82
C SER A 439 -15.00 41.03 4.19
N ILE A 440 -15.12 39.70 4.23
CA ILE A 440 -15.33 38.95 5.47
C ILE A 440 -14.12 39.09 6.40
N THR A 441 -12.91 38.96 5.86
CA THR A 441 -11.69 38.97 6.67
C THR A 441 -11.47 40.32 7.32
N LEU A 442 -11.67 41.42 6.60
CA LEU A 442 -11.63 42.77 7.15
C LEU A 442 -12.68 42.97 8.26
N SER A 443 -13.92 42.55 8.00
CA SER A 443 -15.00 42.65 9.00
C SER A 443 -14.71 41.82 10.26
N VAL A 444 -14.27 40.57 10.10
CA VAL A 444 -14.02 39.66 11.21
C VAL A 444 -12.77 40.09 11.96
N LEU A 445 -11.61 40.18 11.31
CA LEU A 445 -10.34 40.47 12.00
C LEU A 445 -10.31 41.90 12.54
N GLY A 446 -10.94 42.86 11.88
CA GLY A 446 -11.09 44.25 12.33
C GLY A 446 -12.12 44.46 13.45
N THR A 447 -12.86 43.43 13.86
CA THR A 447 -13.79 43.54 15.00
C THR A 447 -13.02 43.84 16.29
N ILE A 448 -13.36 44.97 16.95
CA ILE A 448 -12.81 45.34 18.25
C ILE A 448 -13.21 44.30 19.30
N ASP A 449 -12.22 43.85 20.08
CA ASP A 449 -12.48 42.87 21.12
C ASP A 449 -13.09 43.52 22.36
N GLY A 450 -14.37 43.22 22.60
CA GLY A 450 -15.15 43.74 23.73
C GLY A 450 -14.57 43.40 25.10
N GLN A 451 -13.67 42.42 25.21
CA GLN A 451 -12.99 42.14 26.48
C GLN A 451 -12.19 43.34 27.01
N TYR A 452 -11.74 44.24 26.13
CA TYR A 452 -10.97 45.42 26.54
C TYR A 452 -11.82 46.51 27.18
N GLU A 453 -13.15 46.41 27.05
CA GLU A 453 -14.11 47.24 27.80
C GLU A 453 -14.28 46.76 29.25
N LEU A 454 -13.81 45.55 29.59
CA LEU A 454 -13.85 44.99 30.94
C LEU A 454 -12.58 45.32 31.74
N PRO A 455 -12.69 45.44 33.08
CA PRO A 455 -11.55 45.46 33.99
C PRO A 455 -10.62 44.25 33.77
N LEU A 456 -9.31 44.43 34.00
CA LEU A 456 -8.28 43.42 33.73
C LEU A 456 -8.61 42.05 34.35
N ASN A 457 -9.11 42.04 35.59
CA ASN A 457 -9.47 40.84 36.34
C ASN A 457 -10.82 40.22 35.92
N GLN A 458 -11.55 40.77 34.95
CA GLN A 458 -12.81 40.24 34.43
C GLN A 458 -12.69 39.76 32.97
N ARG A 459 -11.61 40.14 32.26
CA ARG A 459 -11.42 39.83 30.84
C ARG A 459 -11.40 38.33 30.53
N PHE A 460 -10.85 37.52 31.44
CA PHE A 460 -10.83 36.05 31.27
C PHE A 460 -12.23 35.44 31.16
N ALA A 461 -13.26 36.11 31.67
CA ALA A 461 -14.66 35.71 31.63
C ALA A 461 -15.50 36.59 30.70
N ALA A 462 -14.88 37.27 29.71
CA ALA A 462 -15.57 38.21 28.83
C ALA A 462 -16.80 37.60 28.12
N SER A 463 -16.77 36.31 27.78
CA SER A 463 -17.92 35.61 27.21
C SER A 463 -19.12 35.54 28.15
N ILE A 464 -18.91 35.38 29.46
CA ILE A 464 -19.97 35.37 30.48
C ILE A 464 -20.61 36.75 30.60
N TYR A 465 -19.81 37.80 30.46
CA TYR A 465 -20.27 39.19 30.48
C TYR A 465 -20.83 39.68 29.13
N GLY A 466 -21.01 38.80 28.13
CA GLY A 466 -21.51 39.18 26.80
C GLY A 466 -20.55 40.06 26.00
N LYS A 467 -19.28 40.13 26.39
CA LYS A 467 -18.20 40.91 25.76
C LYS A 467 -17.22 40.04 24.96
N GLY A 468 -17.55 38.77 24.75
CA GLY A 468 -16.76 37.89 23.90
C GLY A 468 -16.90 38.23 22.41
N LEU A 469 -15.90 37.87 21.62
CA LEU A 469 -15.96 38.03 20.17
C LEU A 469 -17.13 37.23 19.56
N PRO A 470 -17.84 37.81 18.57
CA PRO A 470 -19.00 37.16 17.95
C PRO A 470 -18.61 35.94 17.11
N LYS A 471 -17.39 35.94 16.57
CA LYS A 471 -16.82 34.86 15.74
C LYS A 471 -15.76 34.09 16.53
N SER A 472 -15.64 32.78 16.32
CA SER A 472 -14.74 31.92 17.08
C SER A 472 -13.26 32.20 16.80
N GLY A 473 -12.40 31.82 17.74
CA GLY A 473 -10.94 31.86 17.55
C GLY A 473 -10.46 30.95 16.41
N PHE A 474 -11.17 29.84 16.15
CA PHE A 474 -10.89 28.92 15.04
C PHE A 474 -11.06 29.65 13.70
N LEU A 475 -12.20 30.32 13.52
CA LEU A 475 -12.50 31.08 12.31
C LEU A 475 -11.48 32.20 12.10
N ARG A 476 -11.22 33.01 13.12
CA ARG A 476 -10.27 34.14 13.05
C ARG A 476 -8.86 33.68 12.68
N THR A 477 -8.37 32.62 13.33
CA THR A 477 -7.06 32.04 13.04
C THR A 477 -7.01 31.53 11.61
N GLY A 478 -8.05 30.83 11.19
CA GLY A 478 -8.11 30.25 9.85
C GLY A 478 -8.12 31.30 8.74
N LEU A 479 -8.87 32.39 8.89
CA LEU A 479 -8.83 33.53 7.97
C LEU A 479 -7.44 34.17 7.90
N ALA A 480 -6.79 34.41 9.04
CA ALA A 480 -5.45 34.98 9.10
C ALA A 480 -4.38 34.08 8.44
N GLU A 481 -4.46 32.77 8.65
CA GLU A 481 -3.59 31.79 8.00
C GLU A 481 -3.81 31.76 6.47
N THR A 482 -5.05 31.90 6.00
CA THR A 482 -5.36 31.97 4.56
C THR A 482 -4.82 33.27 3.94
N LEU A 483 -4.91 34.41 4.64
CA LEU A 483 -4.23 35.64 4.21
C LEU A 483 -2.73 35.42 4.06
N ALA A 484 -2.08 34.79 5.04
CA ALA A 484 -0.65 34.51 4.98
C ALA A 484 -0.29 33.59 3.79
N ILE A 485 -1.13 32.60 3.48
CA ILE A 485 -0.95 31.73 2.30
C ILE A 485 -1.07 32.55 1.01
N LEU A 486 -2.12 33.37 0.87
CA LEU A 486 -2.32 34.21 -0.31
C LEU A 486 -1.17 35.22 -0.51
N ALA A 487 -0.67 35.84 0.56
CA ALA A 487 0.48 36.74 0.50
C ALA A 487 1.77 36.05 0.05
N THR A 488 2.03 34.85 0.57
CA THR A 488 3.30 34.14 0.35
C THR A 488 3.33 33.32 -0.94
N ARG A 489 2.20 32.74 -1.35
CA ARG A 489 2.12 31.78 -2.46
C ARG A 489 1.31 32.29 -3.66
N GLY A 490 0.45 33.29 -3.48
CA GLY A 490 -0.51 33.70 -4.50
C GLY A 490 -1.50 32.58 -4.86
N LEU A 491 -2.12 32.70 -6.04
CA LEU A 491 -2.85 31.62 -6.70
C LEU A 491 -2.07 31.18 -7.94
N GLU A 492 -1.93 29.87 -8.17
CA GLU A 492 -1.20 29.33 -9.34
C GLU A 492 -1.87 29.66 -10.68
N SER A 493 -3.12 30.11 -10.65
CA SER A 493 -3.86 30.57 -11.82
C SER A 493 -3.49 32.02 -12.17
N LYS A 494 -3.06 32.25 -13.43
CA LYS A 494 -3.23 33.55 -14.10
C LYS A 494 -4.72 33.81 -14.22
N THR A 495 -5.34 34.26 -13.13
CA THR A 495 -6.63 34.93 -13.20
C THR A 495 -6.47 36.07 -14.22
N GLN A 496 -7.41 36.21 -15.17
CA GLN A 496 -7.46 37.38 -16.08
C GLN A 496 -7.84 38.67 -15.33
N ASP A 497 -7.53 38.71 -14.04
CA ASP A 497 -7.89 39.76 -13.12
C ASP A 497 -6.74 40.76 -13.07
N THR A 498 -7.08 42.04 -13.00
CA THR A 498 -6.10 43.14 -13.04
C THR A 498 -5.35 43.31 -11.73
N MET A 499 -5.81 42.64 -10.65
CA MET A 499 -5.23 42.69 -9.32
C MET A 499 -4.92 41.29 -8.81
N THR A 500 -3.65 41.03 -8.48
CA THR A 500 -3.22 39.70 -8.04
C THR A 500 -3.76 39.36 -6.64
N ALA A 501 -3.77 38.08 -6.28
CA ALA A 501 -4.09 37.65 -4.91
C ALA A 501 -3.16 38.30 -3.87
N GLN A 502 -1.91 38.60 -4.24
CA GLN A 502 -0.92 39.27 -3.38
C GLN A 502 -1.24 40.76 -3.21
N ASP A 503 -1.67 41.44 -4.28
CA ASP A 503 -2.10 42.84 -4.23
C ASP A 503 -3.36 43.00 -3.35
N ARG A 504 -4.30 42.05 -3.46
CA ARG A 504 -5.50 41.98 -2.62
C ARG A 504 -5.17 41.84 -1.13
N VAL A 505 -4.15 41.05 -0.76
CA VAL A 505 -3.73 40.92 0.65
C VAL A 505 -2.94 42.12 1.12
N SER A 506 -2.13 42.74 0.26
CA SER A 506 -1.32 43.91 0.64
C SER A 506 -2.18 45.16 0.97
N GLY A 507 -3.43 45.19 0.51
CA GLY A 507 -4.41 46.23 0.83
C GLY A 507 -5.30 45.95 2.05
N ILE A 508 -5.16 44.78 2.70
CA ILE A 508 -5.84 44.39 3.95
C ILE A 508 -4.91 44.65 5.12
#